data_AF-A0A0S4UGH8-F1
#
_entry.id   AF-A0A0S4UGH8-F1
#
_cell.length_a   1.000
_cell.length_b   1.000
_cell.length_c   1.000
_cell.angle_alpha   90.00
_cell.angle_beta   90.00
_cell.angle_gamma   90.00
#
_symmetry.space_group_name_H-M   'P 1'
#
loop_
_entity.id
_entity.type
_entity.pdbx_description
1 polymer ?
#
loop_
_entity_poly.entity_id
_entity_poly.type
_entity_poly.pdbx_seq_one_letter_code
_entity_poly.pdbx_strand_id
1 'polypeptide(L)'
;MIQEERRTDPAIGHLGGTPVSIPRPYAHFLEYDGDPGFTEPRKGPRPERTFESGIRSFGFEVHYPDMEVASAKNLDKQKSESIYTTTWLTVGVSSNSFYGGKDFPLGSVLAMKFKKYKYERSDEKNYELETYIPTNVDENKRQKGGGAADMFDYNIHYHKDATGRVDTYITCSNMKHEAATCQQKFNLFPHMAADVSVTYRRGLLKDWREIQSSVSKVIFGFKTIDNQKPK
;
A
#
# COMPACT_ATOMS: atom_id res chain seq x y z
N MET A 1 12.39 -7.35 -12.48
CA MET A 1 11.86 -8.58 -11.90
C MET A 1 12.91 -9.68 -11.72
N ILE A 2 13.72 -10.04 -12.73
CA ILE A 2 14.59 -11.24 -12.67
C ILE A 2 15.89 -11.08 -11.86
N GLN A 3 16.37 -9.85 -11.57
CA GLN A 3 17.64 -9.66 -10.84
C GLN A 3 17.52 -9.70 -9.31
N GLU A 4 16.39 -9.30 -8.72
CA GLU A 4 16.21 -9.31 -7.25
C GLU A 4 15.96 -10.72 -6.70
N GLU A 5 15.33 -11.61 -7.48
CA GLU A 5 15.08 -13.01 -7.09
C GLU A 5 16.34 -13.89 -7.05
N ARG A 6 17.48 -13.43 -7.56
CA ARG A 6 18.75 -14.19 -7.47
C ARG A 6 19.42 -14.09 -6.10
N ARG A 7 18.98 -13.17 -5.25
CA ARG A 7 19.45 -13.06 -3.86
C ARG A 7 18.50 -13.85 -2.97
N THR A 8 19.03 -14.83 -2.25
CA THR A 8 18.26 -15.65 -1.29
C THR A 8 18.23 -15.02 0.10
N ASP A 9 19.24 -14.24 0.46
CA ASP A 9 19.36 -13.66 1.78
C ASP A 9 18.33 -12.56 2.00
N PRO A 10 17.68 -12.47 3.17
CA PRO A 10 16.70 -11.43 3.45
C PRO A 10 17.30 -10.01 3.29
N ALA A 11 16.43 -9.04 3.04
CA ALA A 11 16.80 -7.64 3.12
C ALA A 11 16.77 -7.19 4.58
N ILE A 12 17.88 -6.62 5.06
CA ILE A 12 17.99 -6.12 6.44
C ILE A 12 18.05 -4.59 6.47
N GLY A 13 17.55 -3.99 7.55
CA GLY A 13 17.49 -2.55 7.75
C GLY A 13 16.57 -2.18 8.91
N HIS A 14 16.08 -0.94 8.94
CA HIS A 14 15.04 -0.51 9.86
C HIS A 14 13.88 0.24 9.19
N LEU A 15 12.69 0.08 9.76
CA LEU A 15 11.50 0.87 9.44
C LEU A 15 11.23 1.84 10.59
N GLY A 16 11.61 3.11 10.40
CA GLY A 16 11.45 4.16 11.40
C GLY A 16 12.08 3.82 12.76
N GLY A 17 13.31 3.30 12.74
CA GLY A 17 14.05 2.83 13.91
C GLY A 17 13.72 1.42 14.39
N THR A 18 12.75 0.72 13.79
CA THR A 18 12.46 -0.69 14.11
C THR A 18 13.28 -1.63 13.23
N PRO A 19 14.22 -2.43 13.78
CA PRO A 19 15.00 -3.38 13.00
C PRO A 19 14.13 -4.46 12.33
N VAL A 20 14.41 -4.75 11.06
CA VAL A 20 13.67 -5.73 10.26
C VAL A 20 14.58 -6.61 9.41
N SER A 21 14.13 -7.85 9.20
CA SER A 21 14.66 -8.82 8.24
C SER A 21 13.52 -9.26 7.34
N ILE A 22 13.51 -8.74 6.12
CA ILE A 22 12.42 -8.91 5.16
C ILE A 22 12.79 -10.04 4.19
N PRO A 23 12.03 -11.16 4.15
CA PRO A 23 12.28 -12.20 3.17
C PRO A 23 12.14 -11.65 1.75
N ARG A 24 12.98 -12.12 0.82
CA ARG A 24 13.12 -11.52 -0.52
C ARG A 24 11.84 -11.39 -1.34
N PRO A 25 10.88 -12.35 -1.32
CA PRO A 25 9.60 -12.18 -2.00
C PRO A 25 8.76 -10.99 -1.48
N TYR A 26 9.05 -10.50 -0.28
CA TYR A 26 8.37 -9.33 0.30
C TYR A 26 9.11 -8.00 0.06
N ALA A 27 10.26 -8.01 -0.63
CA ALA A 27 11.16 -6.86 -0.73
C ALA A 27 11.38 -6.38 -2.17
N HIS A 28 10.31 -6.29 -2.97
CA HIS A 28 10.39 -5.75 -4.33
C HIS A 28 10.57 -4.24 -4.32
N PHE A 29 11.32 -3.71 -5.30
CA PHE A 29 11.59 -2.26 -5.42
C PHE A 29 12.14 -1.67 -4.12
N LEU A 30 13.01 -2.42 -3.44
CA LEU A 30 13.55 -2.04 -2.14
C LEU A 30 14.51 -0.85 -2.28
N GLU A 31 14.22 0.24 -1.58
CA GLU A 31 15.07 1.41 -1.51
C GLU A 31 15.49 1.71 -0.07
N TYR A 32 16.73 2.18 0.06
CA TYR A 32 17.28 2.65 1.33
C TYR A 32 17.48 4.16 1.30
N ASP A 33 17.49 4.78 2.47
CA ASP A 33 17.97 6.15 2.62
C ASP A 33 19.43 6.27 2.17
N GLY A 34 19.74 7.40 1.54
CA GLY A 34 21.04 7.66 0.93
C GLY A 34 21.28 6.93 -0.40
N ASP A 35 20.37 6.07 -0.87
CA ASP A 35 20.44 5.56 -2.24
C ASP A 35 20.02 6.59 -3.27
N PRO A 36 20.69 6.62 -4.44
CA PRO A 36 20.27 7.46 -5.55
C PRO A 36 18.84 7.11 -5.96
N GLY A 37 18.11 8.09 -6.49
CA GLY A 37 16.83 7.83 -7.13
C GLY A 37 16.96 6.93 -8.36
N PHE A 38 15.84 6.39 -8.86
CA PHE A 38 15.82 5.50 -10.04
C PHE A 38 16.51 6.08 -11.28
N THR A 39 16.51 7.41 -11.43
CA THR A 39 17.10 8.11 -12.57
C THR A 39 18.49 8.68 -12.28
N GLU A 40 19.01 8.49 -11.07
CA GLU A 40 20.27 9.08 -10.64
C GLU A 40 21.40 8.04 -10.59
N PRO A 41 22.59 8.37 -11.13
CA PRO A 41 23.73 7.48 -11.01
C PRO A 41 24.24 7.44 -9.57
N ARG A 42 24.58 6.24 -9.08
CA ARG A 42 25.24 6.11 -7.78
C ARG A 42 26.62 6.74 -7.82
N LYS A 43 26.88 7.64 -6.87
CA LYS A 43 28.22 8.13 -6.57
C LYS A 43 28.84 7.24 -5.49
N GLY A 44 29.97 6.62 -5.80
CA GLY A 44 30.68 5.74 -4.87
C GLY A 44 30.16 4.29 -4.82
N PRO A 45 30.78 3.43 -4.01
CA PRO A 45 30.40 2.03 -3.88
C PRO A 45 29.01 1.88 -3.24
N ARG A 46 28.35 0.76 -3.52
CA ARG A 46 27.12 0.40 -2.80
C ARG A 46 27.48 0.10 -1.33
N PRO A 47 26.88 0.78 -0.35
CA PRO A 47 27.18 0.52 1.05
C PRO A 47 26.70 -0.87 1.45
N GLU A 48 27.40 -1.46 2.41
CA GLU A 48 26.93 -2.65 3.11
C GLU A 48 25.67 -2.31 3.92
N ARG A 49 24.68 -3.20 3.89
CA ARG A 49 23.42 -3.01 4.61
C ARG A 49 23.49 -3.68 5.97
N THR A 50 23.02 -2.97 6.98
CA THR A 50 22.94 -3.42 8.37
C THR A 50 21.56 -3.06 8.92
N PHE A 51 21.23 -3.46 10.14
CA PHE A 51 19.98 -3.05 10.79
C PHE A 51 19.89 -1.53 11.04
N GLU A 52 21.01 -0.80 10.97
CA GLU A 52 21.05 0.68 11.02
C GLU A 52 20.75 1.33 9.65
N SER A 53 20.59 0.54 8.59
CA SER A 53 20.24 1.06 7.27
C SER A 53 18.74 1.34 7.17
N GLY A 54 18.36 2.62 7.06
CA GLY A 54 16.97 3.03 6.89
C GLY A 54 16.39 2.54 5.57
N ILE A 55 15.38 1.68 5.61
CA ILE A 55 14.60 1.27 4.44
C ILE A 55 13.50 2.31 4.21
N ARG A 56 13.54 3.03 3.08
CA ARG A 56 12.57 4.10 2.81
C ARG A 56 11.33 3.63 2.07
N SER A 57 11.46 2.61 1.23
CA SER A 57 10.34 2.04 0.49
C SER A 57 10.61 0.60 0.08
N PHE A 58 9.54 -0.19 -0.01
CA PHE A 58 9.50 -1.48 -0.70
C PHE A 58 8.05 -1.85 -0.99
N GLY A 59 7.84 -2.87 -1.82
CA GLY A 59 6.53 -3.43 -2.09
C GLY A 59 6.54 -4.94 -2.21
N PHE A 60 5.36 -5.53 -2.17
CA PHE A 60 5.15 -6.95 -2.37
C PHE A 60 3.72 -7.25 -2.77
N GLU A 61 3.49 -8.46 -3.28
CA GLU A 61 2.15 -8.94 -3.60
C GLU A 61 1.81 -10.15 -2.74
N VAL A 62 0.58 -10.20 -2.24
CA VAL A 62 0.08 -11.31 -1.41
C VAL A 62 -1.31 -11.71 -1.86
N HIS A 63 -1.60 -13.01 -1.81
CA HIS A 63 -2.91 -13.55 -2.14
C HIS A 63 -3.82 -13.48 -0.91
N TYR A 64 -4.99 -12.85 -1.03
CA TYR A 64 -5.97 -12.82 0.05
C TYR A 64 -6.96 -14.00 -0.09
N PRO A 65 -7.34 -14.71 1.00
CA PRO A 65 -7.08 -14.40 2.41
C PRO A 65 -5.91 -15.13 3.07
N ASP A 66 -5.24 -16.06 2.40
CA ASP A 66 -4.15 -16.87 2.98
C ASP A 66 -2.84 -16.09 3.23
N MET A 67 -2.73 -14.90 2.64
CA MET A 67 -1.57 -14.00 2.69
C MET A 67 -0.29 -14.64 2.13
N GLU A 68 -0.43 -15.62 1.23
CA GLU A 68 0.70 -16.21 0.53
C GLU A 68 1.36 -15.16 -0.36
N VAL A 69 2.68 -14.98 -0.22
CA VAL A 69 3.43 -13.99 -1.02
C VAL A 69 3.64 -14.47 -2.44
N ALA A 70 3.52 -13.55 -3.40
CA ALA A 70 3.87 -13.80 -4.78
C ALA A 70 5.37 -14.14 -4.87
N SER A 71 5.68 -15.22 -5.56
CA SER A 71 7.05 -15.67 -5.78
C SER A 71 7.14 -16.50 -7.05
N ALA A 72 8.36 -16.79 -7.51
CA ALA A 72 8.56 -17.73 -8.61
C ALA A 72 7.82 -19.08 -8.47
N LYS A 73 7.46 -19.52 -7.25
CA LYS A 73 6.75 -20.78 -7.01
C LYS A 73 5.26 -20.75 -7.39
N ASN A 74 4.61 -19.59 -7.29
CA ASN A 74 3.17 -19.44 -7.51
C ASN A 74 2.82 -18.46 -8.65
N LEU A 75 3.84 -18.04 -9.42
CA LEU A 75 3.70 -17.10 -10.54
C LEU A 75 2.71 -17.57 -11.62
N ASP A 76 2.69 -18.86 -11.94
CA ASP A 76 1.77 -19.41 -12.96
C ASP A 76 0.32 -19.36 -12.47
N LYS A 77 0.08 -19.69 -11.20
CA LYS A 77 -1.23 -19.55 -10.55
C LYS A 77 -1.68 -18.09 -10.58
N GLN A 78 -0.81 -17.17 -10.18
CA GLN A 78 -1.09 -15.74 -10.20
C GLN A 78 -1.48 -15.23 -11.60
N LYS A 79 -0.71 -15.59 -12.64
CA LYS A 79 -0.98 -15.17 -14.02
C LYS A 79 -2.25 -15.77 -14.61
N SER A 80 -2.69 -16.92 -14.10
CA SER A 80 -3.92 -17.57 -14.53
C SER A 80 -5.18 -16.92 -13.97
N GLU A 81 -5.07 -16.12 -12.91
CA GLU A 81 -6.22 -15.43 -12.33
C GLU A 81 -6.73 -14.30 -13.22
N SER A 82 -8.05 -14.21 -13.33
CA SER A 82 -8.69 -13.14 -14.05
C SER A 82 -8.46 -11.80 -13.36
N ILE A 83 -8.13 -10.78 -14.15
CA ILE A 83 -8.04 -9.39 -13.67
C ILE A 83 -9.35 -8.89 -13.06
N TYR A 84 -10.49 -9.56 -13.29
CA TYR A 84 -11.78 -9.18 -12.73
C TYR A 84 -12.04 -9.75 -11.34
N THR A 85 -11.48 -10.93 -11.04
CA THR A 85 -11.79 -11.69 -9.81
C THR A 85 -10.59 -11.95 -8.92
N THR A 86 -9.40 -11.57 -9.37
CA THR A 86 -8.16 -11.80 -8.61
C THR A 86 -8.22 -11.16 -7.21
N THR A 87 -7.71 -11.90 -6.23
CA THR A 87 -7.57 -11.47 -4.83
C THR A 87 -6.12 -11.19 -4.46
N TRP A 88 -5.22 -11.10 -5.45
CA TRP A 88 -3.86 -10.60 -5.23
C TRP A 88 -3.90 -9.12 -4.85
N LEU A 89 -3.33 -8.82 -3.68
CA LEU A 89 -3.18 -7.49 -3.14
C LEU A 89 -1.78 -6.98 -3.47
N THR A 90 -1.68 -5.76 -4.00
CA THR A 90 -0.38 -5.08 -4.13
C THR A 90 -0.16 -4.19 -2.93
N VAL A 91 0.89 -4.47 -2.15
CA VAL A 91 1.27 -3.75 -0.94
C VAL A 91 2.50 -2.90 -1.21
N GLY A 92 2.43 -1.63 -0.83
CA GLY A 92 3.58 -0.72 -0.74
C GLY A 92 3.76 -0.26 0.69
N VAL A 93 5.01 -0.19 1.13
CA VAL A 93 5.42 0.27 2.46
C VAL A 93 6.36 1.45 2.29
N SER A 94 6.08 2.55 2.97
CA SER A 94 6.92 3.76 3.01
C SER A 94 7.35 4.04 4.45
N SER A 95 8.60 4.40 4.65
CA SER A 95 9.20 4.60 5.97
C SER A 95 10.35 5.63 5.89
N ASN A 96 10.90 6.02 7.03
CA ASN A 96 12.04 6.94 7.15
C ASN A 96 11.84 8.23 6.32
N SER A 97 12.71 8.54 5.35
CA SER A 97 12.55 9.77 4.53
C SER A 97 11.24 9.84 3.72
N PHE A 98 10.56 8.70 3.50
CA PHE A 98 9.27 8.62 2.79
C PHE A 98 8.08 8.46 3.74
N TYR A 99 8.30 8.47 5.06
CA TYR A 99 7.23 8.37 6.04
C TYR A 99 6.43 9.67 6.12
N GLY A 100 5.11 9.57 5.94
CA GLY A 100 4.13 10.66 6.00
C GLY A 100 3.82 11.16 7.41
N GLY A 101 4.40 10.53 8.44
CA GLY A 101 4.27 10.95 9.84
C GLY A 101 3.11 10.28 10.59
N LYS A 102 3.10 10.43 11.93
CA LYS A 102 2.17 9.75 12.86
C LYS A 102 0.67 10.01 12.60
N ASP A 103 0.37 11.09 11.87
CA ASP A 103 -1.00 11.53 11.56
C ASP A 103 -1.44 11.09 10.15
N PHE A 104 -0.58 10.40 9.38
CA PHE A 104 -1.00 9.75 8.14
C PHE A 104 -2.12 8.73 8.43
N PRO A 105 -3.21 8.67 7.63
CA PRO A 105 -3.42 9.34 6.34
C PRO A 105 -4.26 10.63 6.38
N LEU A 106 -4.38 11.34 7.53
CA LEU A 106 -5.23 12.53 7.70
C LEU A 106 -5.06 13.59 6.59
N GLY A 107 -3.82 13.83 6.15
CA GLY A 107 -3.52 14.75 5.06
C GLY A 107 -4.27 14.42 3.76
N SER A 108 -4.54 13.13 3.49
CA SER A 108 -5.32 12.69 2.32
C SER A 108 -6.79 13.12 2.40
N VAL A 109 -7.37 13.12 3.60
CA VAL A 109 -8.73 13.62 3.85
C VAL A 109 -8.77 15.14 3.71
N LEU A 110 -7.81 15.86 4.31
CA LEU A 110 -7.73 17.32 4.22
C LEU A 110 -7.50 17.82 2.78
N ALA A 111 -6.80 17.03 1.97
CA ALA A 111 -6.53 17.34 0.57
C ALA A 111 -7.73 17.10 -0.37
N MET A 112 -8.85 16.56 0.13
CA MET A 112 -10.06 16.30 -0.67
C MET A 112 -10.58 17.56 -1.37
N LYS A 113 -10.49 18.73 -0.70
CA LYS A 113 -10.94 20.02 -1.24
C LYS A 113 -10.12 20.52 -2.44
N PHE A 114 -8.92 19.97 -2.64
CA PHE A 114 -8.03 20.33 -3.75
C PHE A 114 -8.10 19.34 -4.92
N LYS A 115 -8.99 18.33 -4.83
CA LYS A 115 -9.18 17.35 -5.90
C LYS A 115 -9.94 17.98 -7.07
N LYS A 116 -9.80 17.35 -8.24
CA LYS A 116 -10.48 17.74 -9.48
C LYS A 116 -12.00 17.82 -9.32
N TYR A 117 -12.58 16.86 -8.60
CA TYR A 117 -14.01 16.79 -8.33
C TYR A 117 -14.36 17.35 -6.95
N LYS A 118 -15.56 17.91 -6.86
CA LYS A 118 -16.23 18.21 -5.60
C LYS A 118 -16.85 16.93 -5.06
N TYR A 119 -16.76 16.78 -3.75
CA TYR A 119 -17.21 15.58 -3.05
C TYR A 119 -18.32 15.93 -2.08
N GLU A 120 -19.39 15.14 -2.12
CA GLU A 120 -20.48 15.21 -1.14
C GLU A 120 -20.52 13.93 -0.34
N ARG A 121 -20.84 14.08 0.94
CA ARG A 121 -20.97 12.93 1.85
C ARG A 121 -22.20 12.12 1.42
N SER A 122 -22.03 10.81 1.30
CA SER A 122 -23.13 9.88 1.15
C SER A 122 -23.70 9.52 2.51
N ASP A 123 -25.03 9.41 2.60
CA ASP A 123 -25.74 8.91 3.78
C ASP A 123 -25.66 7.37 3.90
N GLU A 124 -25.14 6.69 2.87
CA GLU A 124 -24.91 5.26 2.91
C GLU A 124 -23.83 4.91 3.94
N LYS A 125 -24.24 4.23 5.01
CA LYS A 125 -23.32 3.64 5.99
C LYS A 125 -22.74 2.34 5.44
N ASN A 126 -21.78 2.46 4.54
CA ASN A 126 -21.09 1.30 3.97
C ASN A 126 -19.88 0.91 4.85
N TYR A 127 -19.89 -0.31 5.39
CA TYR A 127 -18.73 -0.94 6.05
C TYR A 127 -18.04 -0.09 7.13
N GLU A 128 -18.81 0.70 7.88
CA GLU A 128 -18.33 1.62 8.92
C GLU A 128 -17.38 2.72 8.41
N LEU A 129 -17.44 3.02 7.10
CA LEU A 129 -16.66 4.07 6.45
C LEU A 129 -17.53 5.31 6.18
N GLU A 130 -16.98 6.49 6.44
CA GLU A 130 -17.54 7.73 5.91
C GLU A 130 -17.25 7.80 4.41
N THR A 131 -18.31 7.82 3.59
CA THR A 131 -18.21 7.75 2.13
C THR A 131 -18.52 9.10 1.49
N TYR A 132 -17.74 9.46 0.48
CA TYR A 132 -17.86 10.70 -0.28
C TYR A 132 -17.83 10.38 -1.78
N ILE A 133 -18.82 10.92 -2.50
CA ILE A 133 -19.06 10.66 -3.93
C ILE A 133 -18.80 11.95 -4.71
N PRO A 134 -18.13 11.90 -5.88
CA PRO A 134 -17.88 13.08 -6.70
C PRO A 134 -19.17 13.55 -7.40
N THR A 135 -19.49 14.85 -7.33
CA THR A 135 -20.80 15.39 -7.80
C THR A 135 -20.75 16.24 -9.07
N ASN A 136 -19.59 16.78 -9.45
CA ASN A 136 -19.42 17.58 -10.67
C ASN A 136 -18.83 16.76 -11.84
N VAL A 137 -19.22 15.49 -11.96
CA VAL A 137 -18.72 14.59 -13.01
C VAL A 137 -19.59 14.69 -14.26
N ASP A 138 -18.96 14.65 -15.43
CA ASP A 138 -19.65 14.58 -16.71
C ASP A 138 -20.19 13.15 -16.92
N GLU A 139 -21.47 12.96 -16.60
CA GLU A 139 -22.16 11.66 -16.70
C GLU A 139 -22.15 11.09 -18.12
N ASN A 140 -22.21 11.93 -19.15
CA ASN A 140 -22.18 11.47 -20.54
C ASN A 140 -20.80 10.90 -20.90
N LYS A 141 -19.72 11.55 -20.44
CA LYS A 141 -18.36 11.00 -20.60
C LYS A 141 -18.15 9.74 -19.77
N ARG A 142 -18.64 9.72 -18.52
CA ARG A 142 -18.59 8.56 -17.63
C ARG A 142 -19.30 7.34 -18.23
N GLN A 143 -20.43 7.54 -18.89
CA GLN A 143 -21.22 6.46 -19.51
C GLN A 143 -20.62 5.94 -20.81
N LYS A 144 -20.02 6.82 -21.65
CA LYS A 144 -19.47 6.41 -22.94
C LYS A 144 -18.21 5.56 -22.84
N GLY A 145 -17.53 5.54 -21.69
CA GLY A 145 -16.37 4.68 -21.42
C GLY A 145 -15.19 4.84 -22.39
N GLY A 146 -15.20 5.84 -23.27
CA GLY A 146 -14.25 6.02 -24.36
C GLY A 146 -13.14 6.99 -23.98
N GLY A 147 -11.91 6.47 -23.93
CA GLY A 147 -10.68 7.22 -23.63
C GLY A 147 -10.50 7.40 -22.13
N ALA A 148 -9.47 6.75 -21.58
CA ALA A 148 -9.03 6.82 -20.17
C ALA A 148 -10.16 7.29 -19.22
N ALA A 149 -11.04 6.36 -18.81
CA ALA A 149 -11.98 6.61 -17.72
C ALA A 149 -11.25 7.43 -16.65
N ASP A 150 -11.81 8.59 -16.30
CA ASP A 150 -11.07 9.62 -15.61
C ASP A 150 -10.38 9.02 -14.37
N MET A 151 -9.05 8.95 -14.38
CA MET A 151 -8.30 8.30 -13.30
C MET A 151 -8.52 9.01 -11.96
N PHE A 152 -9.10 10.21 -11.99
CA PHE A 152 -9.47 11.00 -10.83
C PHE A 152 -10.93 10.81 -10.40
N ASP A 153 -11.70 9.98 -11.11
CA ASP A 153 -13.08 9.63 -10.77
C ASP A 153 -13.11 8.39 -9.86
N TYR A 154 -13.18 8.66 -8.56
CA TYR A 154 -13.25 7.66 -7.51
C TYR A 154 -14.15 8.14 -6.39
N ASN A 155 -14.74 7.19 -5.66
CA ASN A 155 -15.31 7.45 -4.35
C ASN A 155 -14.18 7.49 -3.32
N ILE A 156 -14.35 8.34 -2.31
CA ILE A 156 -13.46 8.42 -1.16
C ILE A 156 -14.17 7.79 0.02
N HIS A 157 -13.48 6.91 0.74
CA HIS A 157 -13.93 6.34 1.99
C HIS A 157 -12.86 6.58 3.06
N TYR A 158 -13.23 6.88 4.29
CA TYR A 158 -12.27 6.88 5.39
C TYR A 158 -12.92 6.42 6.69
N HIS A 159 -12.09 5.87 7.57
CA HIS A 159 -12.48 5.48 8.92
C HIS A 159 -11.82 6.43 9.93
N LYS A 160 -12.47 6.59 11.07
CA LYS A 160 -11.90 7.23 12.25
C LYS A 160 -11.90 6.22 13.38
N ASP A 161 -10.78 6.10 14.08
CA ASP A 161 -10.69 5.28 15.27
C ASP A 161 -11.58 5.82 16.40
N ALA A 162 -11.66 5.09 17.52
CA ALA A 162 -12.49 5.48 18.66
C ALA A 162 -12.10 6.84 19.28
N THR A 163 -10.90 7.35 18.99
CA THR A 163 -10.44 8.68 19.44
C THR A 163 -10.80 9.80 18.45
N GLY A 164 -11.41 9.46 17.32
CA GLY A 164 -11.78 10.39 16.24
C GLY A 164 -10.65 10.66 15.26
N ARG A 165 -9.50 9.97 15.37
CA ARG A 165 -8.38 10.13 14.45
C ARG A 165 -8.59 9.30 13.19
N VAL A 166 -8.28 9.87 12.04
CA VAL A 166 -8.32 9.14 10.76
C VAL A 166 -7.18 8.11 10.74
N ASP A 167 -7.54 6.83 10.72
CA ASP A 167 -6.60 5.70 10.70
C ASP A 167 -6.57 4.98 9.34
N THR A 168 -7.62 5.14 8.53
CA THR A 168 -7.72 4.52 7.21
C THR A 168 -8.32 5.49 6.19
N TYR A 169 -7.73 5.55 4.99
CA TYR A 169 -8.22 6.30 3.84
C TYR A 169 -8.23 5.42 2.60
N ILE A 170 -9.33 5.38 1.86
CA ILE A 170 -9.53 4.50 0.71
C ILE A 170 -10.08 5.30 -0.47
N THR A 171 -9.54 5.10 -1.65
CA THR A 171 -10.12 5.59 -2.91
C THR A 171 -10.49 4.43 -3.79
N CYS A 172 -11.74 4.35 -4.24
CA CYS A 172 -12.23 3.29 -5.12
C CYS A 172 -12.65 3.87 -6.46
N SER A 173 -12.04 3.39 -7.55
CA SER A 173 -12.36 3.85 -8.91
C SER A 173 -13.85 3.64 -9.22
N ASN A 174 -14.45 4.65 -9.87
CA ASN A 174 -15.83 4.60 -10.36
C ASN A 174 -15.95 3.99 -11.77
N MET A 175 -14.90 3.35 -12.27
CA MET A 175 -14.98 2.54 -13.48
C MET A 175 -16.09 1.47 -13.35
N LYS A 176 -16.84 1.28 -14.44
CA LYS A 176 -18.03 0.41 -14.47
C LYS A 176 -17.74 -1.08 -14.64
N HIS A 177 -16.48 -1.48 -14.77
CA HIS A 177 -16.10 -2.89 -14.88
C HIS A 177 -15.64 -3.47 -13.53
N GLU A 178 -15.73 -4.80 -13.39
CA GLU A 178 -15.41 -5.52 -12.15
C GLU A 178 -13.95 -5.38 -11.72
N ALA A 179 -13.03 -5.15 -12.67
CA ALA A 179 -11.62 -4.92 -12.39
C ALA A 179 -11.32 -3.55 -11.74
N ALA A 180 -12.33 -2.72 -11.45
CA ALA A 180 -12.14 -1.44 -10.76
C ALA A 180 -11.45 -1.68 -9.42
N THR A 181 -10.43 -0.86 -9.12
CA THR A 181 -9.59 -1.04 -7.93
C THR A 181 -9.92 -0.04 -6.84
N CYS A 182 -9.65 -0.43 -5.61
CA CYS A 182 -9.50 0.45 -4.46
C CYS A 182 -8.03 0.53 -4.05
N GLN A 183 -7.61 1.71 -3.61
CA GLN A 183 -6.33 1.92 -2.94
C GLN A 183 -6.62 2.34 -1.50
N GLN A 184 -6.20 1.53 -0.55
CA GLN A 184 -6.29 1.75 0.88
C GLN A 184 -4.96 2.22 1.43
N LYS A 185 -4.99 3.22 2.31
CA LYS A 185 -3.84 3.81 2.98
C LYS A 185 -4.07 3.83 4.49
N PHE A 186 -3.08 3.40 5.25
CA PHE A 186 -3.10 3.40 6.72
C PHE A 186 -1.69 3.47 7.29
N ASN A 187 -1.58 3.68 8.60
CA ASN A 187 -0.31 3.81 9.30
C ASN A 187 -0.13 2.68 10.34
N LEU A 188 1.10 2.21 10.54
CA LEU A 188 1.46 1.20 11.54
C LEU A 188 1.89 1.80 12.90
N PHE A 189 1.90 3.13 13.01
CA PHE A 189 2.23 3.84 14.25
C PHE A 189 1.18 3.56 15.35
N PRO A 190 1.59 3.37 16.62
CA PRO A 190 2.91 3.61 17.20
C PRO A 190 3.88 2.42 17.14
N HIS A 191 3.45 1.27 16.62
CA HIS A 191 4.25 0.04 16.69
C HIS A 191 5.39 -0.01 15.67
N MET A 192 5.28 0.75 14.58
CA MET A 192 6.29 0.91 13.54
C MET A 192 6.02 2.22 12.81
N ALA A 193 7.03 3.08 12.63
CA ALA A 193 6.87 4.32 11.87
C ALA A 193 6.96 4.03 10.36
N ALA A 194 5.86 3.51 9.83
CA ALA A 194 5.70 3.16 8.41
C ALA A 194 4.25 3.34 7.96
N ASP A 195 4.09 3.86 6.75
CA ASP A 195 2.82 3.96 6.04
C ASP A 195 2.66 2.78 5.11
N VAL A 196 1.41 2.32 4.95
CA VAL A 196 1.09 1.20 4.08
C VAL A 196 0.04 1.64 3.07
N SER A 197 0.25 1.26 1.82
CA SER A 197 -0.70 1.37 0.73
C SER A 197 -1.03 -0.03 0.22
N VAL A 198 -2.31 -0.39 0.15
CA VAL A 198 -2.77 -1.67 -0.39
C VAL A 198 -3.72 -1.42 -1.54
N THR A 199 -3.46 -2.04 -2.69
CA THR A 199 -4.35 -1.99 -3.87
C THR A 199 -5.04 -3.32 -4.04
N TYR A 200 -6.36 -3.30 -4.21
CA TYR A 200 -7.20 -4.49 -4.37
C TYR A 200 -8.44 -4.22 -5.23
N ARG A 201 -9.18 -5.26 -5.61
CA ARG A 201 -10.42 -5.12 -6.39
C ARG A 201 -11.54 -4.53 -5.55
N ARG A 202 -12.38 -3.69 -6.13
CA ARG A 202 -13.47 -3.00 -5.43
C ARG A 202 -14.43 -3.95 -4.72
N GLY A 203 -14.60 -5.18 -5.21
CA GLY A 203 -15.39 -6.22 -4.55
C GLY A 203 -14.89 -6.62 -3.15
N LEU A 204 -13.60 -6.38 -2.86
CA LEU A 204 -12.97 -6.65 -1.55
C LEU A 204 -13.06 -5.46 -0.58
N LEU A 205 -13.71 -4.35 -0.96
CA LEU A 205 -13.86 -3.18 -0.07
C LEU A 205 -14.55 -3.55 1.25
N LYS A 206 -15.50 -4.49 1.23
CA LYS A 206 -16.17 -4.98 2.44
C LYS A 206 -15.20 -5.61 3.46
N ASP A 207 -14.06 -6.10 3.00
CA ASP A 207 -13.05 -6.82 3.80
C ASP A 207 -11.88 -5.91 4.20
N TRP A 208 -12.00 -4.58 4.00
CA TRP A 208 -10.91 -3.60 4.19
C TRP A 208 -10.24 -3.68 5.56
N ARG A 209 -11.00 -3.95 6.64
CA ARG A 209 -10.47 -4.08 8.00
C ARG A 209 -9.60 -5.33 8.15
N GLU A 210 -10.05 -6.45 7.58
CA GLU A 210 -9.32 -7.71 7.62
C GLU A 210 -8.06 -7.63 6.76
N ILE A 211 -8.15 -7.03 5.57
CA ILE A 211 -6.99 -6.75 4.72
C ILE A 211 -5.96 -5.91 5.47
N GLN A 212 -6.38 -4.81 6.10
CA GLN A 212 -5.50 -3.96 6.92
C GLN A 212 -4.82 -4.76 8.02
N SER A 213 -5.58 -5.53 8.79
CA SER A 213 -5.06 -6.34 9.90
C SER A 213 -4.07 -7.40 9.41
N SER A 214 -4.40 -8.11 8.34
CA SER A 214 -3.59 -9.21 7.81
C SER A 214 -2.29 -8.70 7.19
N VAL A 215 -2.34 -7.62 6.40
CA VAL A 215 -1.13 -6.97 5.87
C VAL A 215 -0.26 -6.42 7.01
N SER A 216 -0.85 -5.80 8.03
CA SER A 216 -0.11 -5.32 9.20
C SER A 216 0.63 -6.45 9.91
N LYS A 217 -0.02 -7.61 10.10
CA LYS A 217 0.60 -8.80 10.71
C LYS A 217 1.78 -9.32 9.90
N VAL A 218 1.67 -9.38 8.58
CA VAL A 218 2.79 -9.75 7.69
C VAL A 218 3.98 -8.82 7.92
N ILE A 219 3.76 -7.50 7.88
CA ILE A 219 4.82 -6.50 8.05
C ILE A 219 5.44 -6.56 9.45
N PHE A 220 4.62 -6.70 10.49
CA PHE A 220 5.13 -6.87 11.86
C PHE A 220 5.94 -8.16 12.04
N GLY A 221 5.67 -9.20 11.25
CA GLY A 221 6.44 -10.44 11.22
C GLY A 221 7.90 -10.25 10.75
N PHE A 222 8.23 -9.14 10.09
CA PHE A 222 9.60 -8.84 9.67
C PHE A 222 10.49 -8.32 10.81
N LYS A 223 9.90 -7.95 11.96
CA LYS A 223 10.67 -7.44 13.10
C LYS A 223 11.66 -8.50 13.58
N THR A 224 12.91 -8.12 13.73
CA THR A 224 13.90 -8.98 14.39
C THR A 224 13.84 -8.77 15.90
N ILE A 225 13.84 -9.85 16.66
CA ILE A 225 14.05 -9.80 18.11
C ILE A 225 15.56 -9.63 18.33
N ASP A 226 15.96 -8.75 19.26
CA ASP A 226 17.31 -8.24 19.56
C ASP A 226 18.43 -9.29 19.83
N ASN A 227 18.17 -10.58 19.61
CA ASN A 227 19.10 -11.70 19.85
C ASN A 227 20.10 -11.95 18.70
N GLN A 228 20.19 -11.06 17.71
CA GLN A 228 21.14 -11.16 16.60
C GLN A 228 21.94 -9.87 16.39
N LYS A 229 22.46 -9.28 17.47
CA LYS A 229 23.67 -8.45 17.34
C LYS A 229 24.87 -9.40 17.17
N PRO A 230 25.56 -9.40 16.01
CA PRO A 230 26.84 -10.07 15.94
C PRO A 230 27.79 -9.41 16.95
N LYS A 231 28.45 -10.23 17.76
CA LYS A 231 29.58 -9.82 18.61
C LYS A 231 30.75 -9.35 17.76
#